data_AF-A0A9D2M4H8-F1
#
_entry.id   AF-A0A9D2M4H8-F1
#
_cell.length_a   1.000
_cell.length_b   1.000
_cell.length_c   1.000
_cell.angle_alpha   90.00
_cell.angle_beta   90.00
_cell.angle_gamma   90.00
#
_symmetry.space_group_name_H-M   'P 1'
#
loop_
_entity.id
_entity.type
_entity.pdbx_description
1 polymer ?
#
loop_
_entity_poly.entity_id
_entity_poly.type
_entity_poly.pdbx_seq_one_letter_code
_entity_poly.pdbx_strand_id
1 'polypeptide(L)'
;EAGRYDPSELVKCEAPQYSDQVVAGIEDLATGLHHADAALGRLIEYFEDVEEPVVIVFFGDHKSVPGDSIENFFEQSGLYDGLNEEQQQEMMYTTPFVAWSNTQKGHKNLGTIPSSSLLPRVLTEYGLAMPKWFEIINQMSLDGALKNTEEPTEKEERANEAYLLLEYDYLYGKRYQKEIFN
;
A
#
# COMPACT_ATOMS: atom_id res chain seq x y z
N GLU A 1 11.96 -16.05 3.43
CA GLU A 1 12.78 -17.24 3.67
C GLU A 1 14.21 -16.79 3.88
N ALA A 2 14.89 -17.33 4.89
CA ALA A 2 16.26 -16.96 5.24
C ALA A 2 17.29 -17.56 4.26
N GLY A 3 18.43 -16.90 4.09
CA GLY A 3 19.52 -17.34 3.22
C GLY A 3 19.36 -16.91 1.75
N ARG A 4 18.65 -15.80 1.48
CA ARG A 4 18.42 -15.30 0.12
C ARG A 4 19.62 -14.55 -0.46
N TYR A 5 20.41 -13.87 0.37
CA TYR A 5 21.52 -13.02 -0.06
C TYR A 5 22.88 -13.58 0.34
N ASP A 6 23.94 -13.12 -0.33
CA ASP A 6 25.32 -13.44 0.08
C ASP A 6 25.60 -12.82 1.47
N PRO A 7 26.27 -13.54 2.39
CA PRO A 7 26.57 -13.01 3.73
C PRO A 7 27.35 -11.69 3.76
N SER A 8 28.05 -11.34 2.68
CA SER A 8 28.77 -10.06 2.54
C SER A 8 27.86 -8.87 2.18
N GLU A 9 26.66 -9.15 1.65
CA GLU A 9 25.66 -8.14 1.27
C GLU A 9 24.63 -7.88 2.39
N LEU A 10 24.59 -8.76 3.40
CA LEU A 10 23.58 -8.70 4.45
C LEU A 10 23.65 -7.39 5.26
N VAL A 11 22.50 -6.72 5.34
CA VAL A 11 22.24 -5.72 6.36
C VAL A 11 22.09 -6.45 7.70
N LYS A 12 23.16 -6.41 8.50
CA LYS A 12 23.21 -7.11 9.78
C LYS A 12 22.32 -6.47 10.83
N CYS A 13 21.71 -7.30 11.66
CA CYS A 13 20.94 -6.84 12.82
C CYS A 13 21.26 -7.62 14.09
N GLU A 14 21.20 -6.95 15.24
CA GLU A 14 21.26 -7.58 16.56
C GLU A 14 19.88 -7.51 17.20
N ALA A 15 19.27 -8.68 17.42
CA ALA A 15 17.93 -8.77 18.00
C ALA A 15 17.85 -9.99 18.94
N PRO A 16 18.45 -9.88 20.14
CA PRO A 16 18.66 -11.02 21.05
C PRO A 16 17.37 -11.64 21.60
N GLN A 17 16.24 -10.95 21.45
CA GLN A 17 14.91 -11.46 21.81
C GLN A 17 14.37 -12.49 20.82
N TYR A 18 14.98 -12.64 19.64
CA TYR A 18 14.55 -13.55 18.57
C TYR A 18 15.49 -14.74 18.40
N SER A 19 14.97 -15.81 17.77
CA SER A 19 15.79 -16.95 17.35
C SER A 19 16.70 -16.59 16.17
N ASP A 20 17.80 -17.33 16.00
CA ASP A 20 18.72 -17.15 14.87
C ASP A 20 18.02 -17.21 13.51
N GLN A 21 16.98 -18.04 13.38
CA GLN A 21 16.17 -18.15 12.16
C GLN A 21 15.39 -16.86 11.87
N VAL A 22 14.78 -16.26 12.90
CA VAL A 22 14.05 -14.99 12.76
C VAL A 22 15.04 -13.86 12.46
N VAL A 23 16.18 -13.82 13.15
CA VAL A 23 17.25 -12.85 12.88
C VAL A 23 17.70 -12.93 11.42
N ALA A 24 17.99 -14.13 10.91
CA ALA A 24 18.36 -14.30 9.50
C ALA A 24 17.24 -13.84 8.53
N GLY A 25 15.97 -14.06 8.90
CA GLY A 25 14.82 -13.53 8.16
C GLY A 25 14.72 -12.01 8.16
N ILE A 26 15.04 -11.36 9.28
CA ILE A 26 15.11 -9.89 9.39
C ILE A 26 16.25 -9.34 8.54
N GLU A 27 17.44 -9.95 8.59
CA GLU A 27 18.59 -9.54 7.78
C GLU A 27 18.28 -9.63 6.28
N ASP A 28 17.66 -10.72 5.82
CA ASP A 28 17.23 -10.85 4.43
C ASP A 28 16.17 -9.81 4.04
N LEU A 29 15.19 -9.56 4.92
CA LEU A 29 14.18 -8.53 4.69
C LEU A 29 14.82 -7.14 4.58
N ALA A 30 15.68 -6.77 5.53
CA ALA A 30 16.37 -5.49 5.55
C ALA A 30 17.29 -5.31 4.32
N THR A 31 17.97 -6.38 3.91
CA THR A 31 18.82 -6.39 2.70
C THR A 31 17.98 -6.19 1.44
N GLY A 32 16.84 -6.89 1.33
CA GLY A 32 15.91 -6.71 0.22
C GLY A 32 15.35 -5.29 0.15
N LEU A 33 14.98 -4.71 1.29
CA LEU A 33 14.52 -3.32 1.38
C LEU A 33 15.63 -2.33 0.98
N HIS A 34 16.87 -2.56 1.42
CA HIS A 34 18.02 -1.74 1.01
C HIS A 34 18.25 -1.77 -0.50
N HIS A 35 18.19 -2.96 -1.11
CA HIS A 35 18.31 -3.11 -2.56
C HIS A 35 17.14 -2.48 -3.34
N ALA A 36 15.92 -2.60 -2.82
CA ALA A 36 14.72 -2.00 -3.42
C ALA A 36 14.77 -0.47 -3.36
N ASP A 37 15.20 0.10 -2.22
CA ASP A 37 15.40 1.54 -2.05
C ASP A 37 16.47 2.07 -3.02
N ALA A 38 17.63 1.40 -3.11
CA ALA A 38 18.67 1.77 -4.05
C ALA A 38 18.22 1.65 -5.53
N ALA A 39 17.38 0.65 -5.85
CA ALA A 39 16.80 0.50 -7.18
C ALA A 39 15.79 1.59 -7.52
N LEU A 40 14.94 1.96 -6.56
CA LEU A 40 14.02 3.09 -6.69
C LEU A 40 14.78 4.40 -6.88
N GLY A 41 15.86 4.62 -6.13
CA GLY A 41 16.75 5.77 -6.28
C GLY A 41 17.29 5.90 -7.71
N ARG A 42 17.84 4.82 -8.28
CA ARG A 42 18.31 4.80 -9.68
C ARG A 42 17.20 5.07 -10.70
N LEU A 43 15.99 4.55 -10.44
CA LEU A 43 14.83 4.80 -11.31
C LEU A 43 14.43 6.27 -11.29
N ILE A 44 14.40 6.88 -10.10
CA ILE A 44 14.13 8.31 -9.91
C ILE A 44 15.21 9.16 -10.58
N GLU A 45 16.49 8.88 -10.33
CA GLU A 45 17.63 9.58 -10.94
C GLU A 45 17.53 9.59 -12.47
N TYR A 46 17.17 8.45 -13.08
CA TYR A 46 16.98 8.37 -14.52
C TYR A 46 15.83 9.26 -15.01
N PHE A 47 14.65 9.20 -14.36
CA PHE A 47 13.48 9.94 -14.81
C PHE A 47 13.49 11.42 -14.42
N GLU A 48 14.38 11.84 -13.53
CA GLU A 48 14.55 13.25 -13.16
C GLU A 48 15.00 14.10 -14.36
N ASP A 49 15.81 13.53 -15.25
CA ASP A 49 16.33 14.21 -16.45
C ASP A 49 15.47 14.00 -17.72
N VAL A 50 14.36 13.24 -17.63
CA VAL A 50 13.46 12.98 -18.76
C VAL A 50 12.48 14.15 -18.95
N GLU A 51 12.40 14.71 -20.17
CA GLU A 51 11.51 15.84 -20.49
C GLU A 51 10.00 15.47 -20.44
N GLU A 52 9.66 14.21 -20.72
CA GLU A 52 8.28 13.74 -20.65
C GLU A 52 7.80 13.70 -19.18
N PRO A 53 6.58 14.18 -18.86
CA PRO A 53 6.05 14.10 -17.51
C PRO A 53 5.88 12.65 -17.03
N VAL A 54 6.51 12.33 -15.89
CA VAL A 54 6.49 10.99 -15.28
C VAL A 54 5.95 11.08 -13.86
N VAL A 55 5.14 10.08 -13.50
CA VAL A 55 4.79 9.77 -12.11
C VAL A 55 5.19 8.32 -11.85
N ILE A 56 6.04 8.11 -10.83
CA ILE A 56 6.41 6.78 -10.33
C ILE A 56 5.53 6.50 -9.11
N VAL A 57 4.79 5.39 -9.14
CA VAL A 57 4.03 4.89 -7.98
C VAL A 57 4.67 3.59 -7.52
N PHE A 58 5.21 3.59 -6.30
CA PHE A 58 5.91 2.45 -5.71
C PHE A 58 5.24 2.08 -4.38
N PHE A 59 4.80 0.83 -4.24
CA PHE A 59 4.02 0.37 -3.07
C PHE A 59 4.32 -1.09 -2.77
N GLY A 60 4.22 -1.48 -1.50
CA GLY A 60 4.27 -2.88 -1.09
C GLY A 60 2.92 -3.57 -1.34
N ASP A 61 2.94 -4.77 -1.91
CA ASP A 61 1.75 -5.60 -2.10
C ASP A 61 1.29 -6.26 -0.80
N HIS A 62 2.24 -6.73 0.02
CA HIS A 62 1.97 -7.27 1.35
C HIS A 62 3.21 -7.19 2.25
N LYS A 63 3.03 -7.43 3.56
CA LYS A 63 4.16 -7.57 4.48
C LYS A 63 4.87 -8.91 4.31
N SER A 64 6.17 -8.91 4.53
CA SER A 64 6.97 -10.13 4.61
C SER A 64 6.97 -10.67 6.03
N VAL A 65 7.00 -11.99 6.18
CA VAL A 65 7.05 -12.68 7.49
C VAL A 65 8.49 -13.10 7.79
N PRO A 66 9.18 -12.44 8.74
CA PRO A 66 10.47 -12.91 9.22
C PRO A 66 10.24 -14.07 10.22
N GLY A 67 10.43 -15.31 9.76
CA GLY A 67 10.27 -16.51 10.58
C GLY A 67 8.88 -17.15 10.50
N ASP A 68 8.36 -17.63 11.63
CA ASP A 68 7.21 -18.54 11.67
C ASP A 68 5.85 -17.83 11.61
N SER A 69 5.71 -16.65 12.23
CA SER A 69 4.49 -15.83 12.14
C SER A 69 4.78 -14.34 12.32
N ILE A 70 4.03 -13.51 11.60
CA ILE A 70 4.15 -12.05 11.68
C ILE A 70 3.63 -11.49 13.01
N GLU A 71 2.64 -12.17 13.58
CA GLU A 71 2.05 -11.83 14.88
C GLU A 71 3.07 -12.02 16.01
N ASN A 72 3.72 -13.19 16.07
CA ASN A 72 4.79 -13.45 17.06
C ASN A 72 5.95 -12.47 16.88
N PHE A 73 6.29 -12.13 15.63
CA PHE A 73 7.32 -11.14 15.35
C PHE A 73 6.96 -9.78 15.97
N PHE A 74 5.74 -9.28 15.75
CA PHE A 74 5.30 -8.01 16.30
C PHE A 74 5.15 -8.02 17.81
N GLU A 75 4.59 -9.07 18.40
CA GLU A 75 4.49 -9.20 19.87
C GLU A 75 5.87 -9.13 20.54
N GLN A 76 6.84 -9.90 20.05
CA GLN A 76 8.19 -9.93 20.62
C GLN A 76 8.99 -8.65 20.36
N SER A 77 8.62 -7.86 19.34
CA SER A 77 9.25 -6.57 19.05
C SER A 77 8.80 -5.46 20.01
N GLY A 78 7.67 -5.64 20.70
CA GLY A 78 6.97 -4.59 21.42
C GLY A 78 6.21 -3.61 20.51
N LEU A 79 6.12 -3.85 19.20
CA LEU A 79 5.38 -2.98 18.27
C LEU A 79 3.86 -3.00 18.52
N TYR A 80 3.34 -4.01 19.21
CA TYR A 80 1.95 -4.06 19.66
C TYR A 80 1.71 -3.39 21.01
N ASP A 81 2.76 -2.96 21.72
CA ASP A 81 2.61 -2.39 23.05
C ASP A 81 1.77 -1.10 23.01
N GLY A 82 0.63 -1.14 23.71
CA GLY A 82 -0.31 -0.01 23.77
C GLY A 82 -1.28 0.09 22.59
N LEU A 83 -1.27 -0.86 21.65
CA LEU A 83 -2.24 -0.94 20.57
C LEU A 83 -3.44 -1.80 20.95
N ASN A 84 -4.65 -1.35 20.57
CA ASN A 84 -5.84 -2.19 20.62
C ASN A 84 -5.85 -3.21 19.44
N GLU A 85 -6.80 -4.13 19.44
CA GLU A 85 -6.90 -5.18 18.41
C GLU A 85 -7.03 -4.61 16.99
N GLU A 86 -7.86 -3.58 16.80
CA GLU A 86 -8.04 -2.92 15.50
C GLU A 86 -6.72 -2.31 14.98
N GLN A 87 -5.96 -1.64 15.86
CA GLN A 87 -4.67 -1.04 15.53
C GLN A 87 -3.60 -2.09 15.22
N GLN A 88 -3.62 -3.23 15.90
CA GLN A 88 -2.74 -4.36 15.59
C GLN A 88 -3.08 -4.95 14.20
N GLN A 89 -4.37 -5.10 13.89
CA GLN A 89 -4.84 -5.54 12.57
C GLN A 89 -4.45 -4.54 11.48
N GLU A 90 -4.66 -3.23 11.70
CA GLU A 90 -4.21 -2.18 10.76
C GLU A 90 -2.70 -2.27 10.54
N MET A 91 -1.92 -2.41 11.62
CA MET A 91 -0.48 -2.57 11.53
C MET A 91 -0.11 -3.79 10.70
N MET A 92 -0.79 -4.93 10.82
CA MET A 92 -0.49 -6.15 10.04
C MET A 92 -0.75 -5.99 8.54
N TYR A 93 -1.83 -5.32 8.15
CA TYR A 93 -2.27 -5.26 6.75
C TYR A 93 -1.86 -3.99 6.00
N THR A 94 -1.17 -3.06 6.65
CA THR A 94 -0.73 -1.82 6.00
C THR A 94 0.68 -1.92 5.43
N THR A 95 0.88 -1.48 4.19
CA THR A 95 2.20 -1.35 3.55
C THR A 95 2.46 0.12 3.17
N PRO A 96 3.73 0.57 3.14
CA PRO A 96 4.07 1.90 2.69
C PRO A 96 3.91 2.03 1.17
N PHE A 97 3.64 3.25 0.73
CA PHE A 97 3.76 3.63 -0.68
C PHE A 97 4.39 5.02 -0.82
N VAL A 98 4.95 5.28 -1.99
CA VAL A 98 5.43 6.59 -2.42
C VAL A 98 4.97 6.84 -3.85
N ALA A 99 4.55 8.07 -4.10
CA ALA A 99 4.34 8.56 -5.46
C ALA A 99 5.24 9.77 -5.69
N TRP A 100 6.04 9.74 -6.74
CA TRP A 100 7.01 10.77 -7.09
C TRP A 100 6.77 11.27 -8.52
N SER A 101 7.06 12.55 -8.81
CA SER A 101 7.01 13.10 -10.16
C SER A 101 8.24 13.95 -10.47
N ASN A 102 8.67 13.90 -11.73
CA ASN A 102 9.73 14.77 -12.25
C ASN A 102 9.26 16.21 -12.54
N THR A 103 7.95 16.46 -12.58
CA THR A 103 7.40 17.81 -12.89
C THR A 103 6.82 18.53 -11.68
N GLN A 104 6.36 17.81 -10.65
CA GLN A 104 5.71 18.39 -9.49
C GLN A 104 6.57 18.25 -8.24
N LYS A 105 6.62 19.32 -7.44
CA LYS A 105 7.39 19.37 -6.20
C LYS A 105 6.47 19.52 -5.00
N GLY A 106 6.86 18.91 -3.89
CA GLY A 106 6.12 18.98 -2.64
C GLY A 106 6.10 17.63 -1.93
N HIS A 107 5.61 17.64 -0.70
CA HIS A 107 5.40 16.44 0.09
C HIS A 107 3.99 16.48 0.67
N LYS A 108 3.22 15.41 0.45
CA LYS A 108 1.88 15.26 1.01
C LYS A 108 1.76 13.88 1.62
N ASN A 109 1.34 13.82 2.88
CA ASN A 109 0.96 12.58 3.53
C ASN A 109 -0.53 12.33 3.28
N LEU A 110 -0.86 11.23 2.59
CA LEU A 110 -2.24 10.84 2.31
C LEU A 110 -2.88 10.00 3.42
N GLY A 111 -2.10 9.65 4.45
CA GLY A 111 -2.51 8.72 5.50
C GLY A 111 -2.64 7.29 4.97
N THR A 112 -3.32 6.45 5.75
CA THR A 112 -3.72 5.10 5.32
C THR A 112 -4.87 5.22 4.32
N ILE A 113 -4.70 4.62 3.14
CA ILE A 113 -5.74 4.56 2.10
C ILE A 113 -5.95 3.10 1.66
N PRO A 114 -7.18 2.72 1.28
CA PRO A 114 -7.42 1.43 0.64
C PRO A 114 -6.59 1.29 -0.64
N SER A 115 -6.11 0.09 -0.93
CA SER A 115 -5.33 -0.20 -2.13
C SER A 115 -6.08 0.11 -3.42
N SER A 116 -7.40 -0.12 -3.46
CA SER A 116 -8.29 0.23 -4.56
C SER A 116 -8.37 1.75 -4.83
N SER A 117 -8.06 2.57 -3.83
CA SER A 117 -8.04 4.03 -3.93
C SER A 117 -6.65 4.61 -4.24
N LEU A 118 -5.60 3.79 -4.28
CA LEU A 118 -4.22 4.25 -4.50
C LEU A 118 -4.08 5.03 -5.81
N LEU A 119 -4.39 4.42 -6.95
CA LEU A 119 -4.26 5.08 -8.25
C LEU A 119 -5.21 6.28 -8.42
N PRO A 120 -6.51 6.19 -8.08
CA PRO A 120 -7.40 7.36 -8.16
C PRO A 120 -6.93 8.54 -7.29
N ARG A 121 -6.38 8.27 -6.10
CA ARG A 121 -5.83 9.32 -5.23
C ARG A 121 -4.55 9.92 -5.82
N VAL A 122 -3.62 9.10 -6.29
CA VAL A 122 -2.41 9.59 -6.97
C VAL A 122 -2.76 10.48 -8.17
N LEU A 123 -3.65 10.03 -9.06
CA LEU A 123 -4.04 10.82 -10.23
C LEU A 123 -4.68 12.16 -9.82
N THR A 124 -5.48 12.16 -8.74
CA THR A 124 -6.07 13.38 -8.18
C THR A 124 -5.00 14.35 -7.68
N GLU A 125 -4.04 13.85 -6.90
CA GLU A 125 -2.98 14.69 -6.31
C GLU A 125 -2.08 15.31 -7.37
N TYR A 126 -1.80 14.58 -8.45
CA TYR A 126 -1.00 15.08 -9.58
C TYR A 126 -1.84 15.82 -10.63
N GLY A 127 -3.14 16.02 -10.44
CA GLY A 127 -4.02 16.71 -11.39
C GLY A 127 -4.09 16.04 -12.77
N LEU A 128 -3.93 14.72 -12.80
CA LEU A 128 -3.92 13.92 -14.02
C LEU A 128 -5.35 13.54 -14.43
N ALA A 129 -5.57 13.47 -15.75
CA ALA A 129 -6.81 12.92 -16.27
C ALA A 129 -6.97 11.46 -15.82
N MET A 130 -8.17 11.11 -15.37
CA MET A 130 -8.50 9.74 -14.98
C MET A 130 -9.79 9.27 -15.64
N PRO A 131 -9.95 7.96 -15.89
CA PRO A 131 -11.21 7.42 -16.39
C PRO A 131 -12.37 7.72 -15.45
N LYS A 132 -13.58 7.84 -15.98
CA LYS A 132 -14.79 8.12 -15.18
C LYS A 132 -14.99 7.13 -14.02
N TRP A 133 -14.62 5.87 -14.25
CA TRP A 133 -14.57 4.84 -13.22
C TRP A 133 -13.74 5.26 -12.00
N PHE A 134 -12.52 5.76 -12.21
CA PHE A 134 -11.64 6.19 -11.13
C PHE A 134 -12.15 7.43 -10.42
N GLU A 135 -12.80 8.37 -11.13
CA GLU A 135 -13.46 9.50 -10.46
C GLU A 135 -14.50 9.02 -9.44
N ILE A 136 -15.29 8.00 -9.82
CA ILE A 136 -16.35 7.45 -8.96
C ILE A 136 -15.76 6.65 -7.81
N ILE A 137 -14.79 5.77 -8.05
CA ILE A 137 -14.12 5.02 -6.98
C ILE A 137 -13.46 5.97 -5.98
N ASN A 138 -12.80 7.02 -6.48
CA ASN A 138 -12.20 8.04 -5.62
C ASN A 138 -13.24 8.74 -4.75
N GLN A 139 -14.35 9.19 -5.37
CA GLN A 139 -15.42 9.86 -4.65
C GLN A 139 -16.08 8.93 -3.62
N MET A 140 -16.37 7.69 -3.99
CA MET A 140 -16.92 6.68 -3.08
C MET A 140 -15.99 6.43 -1.90
N SER A 141 -14.69 6.27 -2.14
CA SER A 141 -13.71 6.09 -1.06
C SER A 141 -13.62 7.32 -0.14
N LEU A 142 -13.65 8.53 -0.69
CA LEU A 142 -13.71 9.78 0.10
C LEU A 142 -15.01 9.90 0.89
N ASP A 143 -16.11 9.39 0.36
CA ASP A 143 -17.41 9.28 1.02
C ASP A 143 -17.46 8.15 2.07
N GLY A 144 -16.37 7.42 2.23
CA GLY A 144 -16.16 6.38 3.24
C GLY A 144 -16.55 4.97 2.82
N ALA A 145 -16.83 4.74 1.53
CA ALA A 145 -16.86 3.40 0.99
C ALA A 145 -15.51 2.70 1.21
N LEU A 146 -15.54 1.38 1.38
CA LEU A 146 -14.38 0.51 1.62
C LEU A 146 -13.75 0.67 3.01
N LYS A 147 -14.32 1.50 3.88
CA LYS A 147 -13.98 1.47 5.30
C LYS A 147 -14.74 0.33 5.96
N ASN A 148 -14.03 -0.49 6.73
CA ASN A 148 -14.65 -1.53 7.53
C ASN A 148 -15.00 -0.95 8.91
N THR A 149 -15.99 -0.05 8.96
CA THR A 149 -16.45 0.56 10.20
C THR A 149 -17.54 -0.31 10.83
N GLU A 150 -17.48 -0.53 12.15
CA GLU A 150 -18.52 -1.29 12.88
C GLU A 150 -19.90 -0.63 12.78
N GLU A 151 -19.97 0.70 12.78
CA GLU A 151 -21.21 1.49 12.66
C GLU A 151 -21.09 2.52 11.52
N PRO A 152 -21.30 2.12 10.25
CA PRO A 152 -21.24 3.04 9.12
C PRO A 152 -22.40 4.05 9.17
N THR A 153 -22.14 5.27 8.69
CA THR A 153 -23.22 6.24 8.45
C THR A 153 -24.07 5.83 7.25
N GLU A 154 -25.31 6.33 7.14
CA GLU A 154 -26.18 6.08 5.97
C GLU A 154 -25.50 6.45 4.64
N LYS A 155 -24.66 7.50 4.66
CA LYS A 155 -23.87 7.91 3.49
C LYS A 155 -22.84 6.85 3.12
N GLU A 156 -22.13 6.29 4.11
CA GLU A 156 -21.12 5.25 3.92
C GLU A 156 -21.74 3.93 3.48
N GLU A 157 -22.86 3.52 4.09
CA GLU A 157 -23.63 2.35 3.66
C GLU A 157 -24.04 2.45 2.20
N ARG A 158 -24.65 3.58 1.82
CA ARG A 158 -25.08 3.81 0.43
C ARG A 158 -23.90 3.81 -0.55
N ALA A 159 -22.76 4.37 -0.14
CA ALA A 159 -21.55 4.36 -0.97
C ALA A 159 -20.99 2.94 -1.15
N ASN A 160 -20.98 2.13 -0.09
CA ASN A 160 -20.59 0.72 -0.13
C ASN A 160 -21.53 -0.12 -1.02
N GLU A 161 -22.85 0.06 -0.89
CA GLU A 161 -23.83 -0.64 -1.73
C GLU A 161 -23.65 -0.30 -3.21
N ALA A 162 -23.46 0.99 -3.52
CA ALA A 162 -23.23 1.43 -4.89
C ALA A 162 -21.93 0.87 -5.47
N TYR A 163 -20.86 0.82 -4.68
CA TYR A 163 -19.60 0.18 -5.07
C TYR A 163 -19.79 -1.30 -5.40
N LEU A 164 -20.44 -2.06 -4.51
CA LEU A 164 -20.68 -3.49 -4.69
C LEU A 164 -21.55 -3.78 -5.92
N LEU A 165 -22.57 -2.96 -6.19
CA LEU A 165 -23.42 -3.13 -7.37
C LEU A 165 -22.63 -2.93 -8.67
N LEU A 166 -21.73 -1.94 -8.71
CA LEU A 166 -20.88 -1.70 -9.89
C LEU A 166 -19.88 -2.84 -10.10
N GLU A 167 -19.19 -3.29 -9.04
CA GLU A 167 -18.30 -4.45 -9.14
C GLU A 167 -19.05 -5.71 -9.58
N TYR A 168 -20.23 -5.96 -9.02
CA TYR A 168 -21.07 -7.08 -9.39
C TYR A 168 -21.49 -7.02 -10.86
N ASP A 169 -21.97 -5.86 -11.33
CA ASP A 169 -22.37 -5.70 -12.74
C ASP A 169 -21.19 -5.88 -13.71
N TYR A 170 -19.99 -5.47 -13.30
CA TYR A 170 -18.77 -5.69 -14.07
C TYR A 170 -18.37 -7.17 -14.18
N LEU A 171 -18.36 -7.88 -13.04
CA LEU A 171 -17.86 -9.25 -12.92
C LEU A 171 -18.89 -10.29 -13.37
N TYR A 172 -20.15 -10.13 -12.96
CA TYR A 172 -21.19 -11.16 -13.07
C TYR A 172 -22.47 -10.67 -13.76
N GLY A 173 -22.70 -9.36 -13.80
CA GLY A 173 -23.94 -8.80 -14.33
C GLY A 173 -23.95 -8.64 -15.85
N LYS A 174 -24.77 -7.70 -16.30
CA LYS A 174 -25.05 -7.47 -17.72
C LYS A 174 -24.19 -6.35 -18.32
N ARG A 175 -23.28 -5.78 -17.52
CA ARG A 175 -22.41 -4.66 -17.88
C ARG A 175 -23.19 -3.40 -18.26
N TYR A 176 -24.28 -3.12 -17.56
CA TYR A 176 -25.02 -1.84 -17.63
C TYR A 176 -24.11 -0.65 -17.41
N GLN A 177 -23.06 -0.80 -16.60
CA GLN A 177 -22.09 0.26 -16.35
C GLN A 177 -21.39 0.78 -17.61
N LYS A 178 -21.37 0.02 -18.72
CA LYS A 178 -20.87 0.52 -20.01
C LYS A 178 -21.66 1.72 -20.53
N GLU A 179 -22.95 1.81 -20.22
CA GLU A 179 -23.78 2.95 -20.60
C GLU A 179 -23.51 4.18 -19.73
N ILE A 180 -22.91 3.98 -18.56
CA ILE A 180 -22.58 5.04 -17.60
C ILE A 180 -21.16 5.59 -17.85
N PHE A 181 -20.24 4.73 -18.30
CA PHE A 181 -18.81 5.05 -18.44
C PHE A 181 -18.32 5.21 -19.89
N ASN A 182 -19.21 5.11 -20.89
CA ASN A 182 -18.91 5.41 -22.30
C ASN A 182 -18.89 6.91 -22.61
#